data_AF-A0AAW8APE6-F1
#
_entry.id   AF-A0AAW8APE6-F1
#
_cell.length_a   1.000
_cell.length_b   1.000
_cell.length_c   1.000
_cell.angle_alpha   90.00
_cell.angle_beta   90.00
_cell.angle_gamma   90.00
#
_symmetry.space_group_name_H-M   'P 1'
#
loop_
_entity.id
_entity.type
_entity.pdbx_description
1 polymer ?
#
loop_
_entity_poly.entity_id
_entity_poly.type
_entity_poly.pdbx_seq_one_letter_code
_entity_poly.pdbx_strand_id
1 'polypeptide(L)'
;NGVVVDPKALVEELDYLNGRGISTENLRISNRAHVILPYHIKLDGAEEERKGSNKIGTTKKGIGPAYMDKAARTGIRIADLLDYEEFKEKLT
;
A
#
# COMPACT_ATOMS: atom_id res chain seq x y z
N ASN A 1 12.48 4.00 -4.64
CA ASN A 1 11.72 3.19 -3.64
C ASN A 1 11.01 4.06 -2.58
N GLY A 2 10.59 5.28 -2.92
CA GLY A 2 9.89 6.18 -1.98
C GLY A 2 8.42 5.82 -1.75
N VAL A 3 7.80 5.18 -2.73
CA VAL A 3 6.34 4.98 -2.84
C VAL A 3 5.82 3.86 -1.94
N VAL A 4 4.57 4.02 -1.48
CA VAL A 4 3.72 2.99 -0.89
C VAL A 4 2.72 2.52 -1.94
N VAL A 5 2.61 1.20 -2.15
CA VAL A 5 1.86 0.59 -3.24
C VAL A 5 0.75 -0.27 -2.65
N ASP A 6 -0.50 -0.01 -3.04
CA ASP A 6 -1.61 -0.93 -2.81
C ASP A 6 -1.63 -1.96 -3.96
N PRO A 7 -1.34 -3.26 -3.70
CA PRO A 7 -1.29 -4.27 -4.75
C PRO A 7 -2.65 -4.49 -5.41
N LYS A 8 -3.75 -4.32 -4.67
CA LYS A 8 -5.10 -4.48 -5.22
C LYS A 8 -5.40 -3.37 -6.21
N ALA A 9 -5.17 -2.12 -5.81
CA ALA A 9 -5.39 -0.98 -6.69
C ALA A 9 -4.47 -1.01 -7.92
N LEU A 10 -3.22 -1.46 -7.75
CA LEU A 10 -2.29 -1.62 -8.85
C LEU A 10 -2.80 -2.64 -9.89
N VAL A 11 -3.28 -3.80 -9.46
CA VAL A 11 -3.82 -4.82 -10.39
C VAL A 11 -5.05 -4.28 -11.11
N GLU A 12 -5.98 -3.64 -10.39
CA GLU A 12 -7.17 -3.02 -10.99
C GLU A 12 -6.81 -1.98 -12.07
N GLU A 13 -5.78 -1.16 -11.82
CA GLU A 13 -5.30 -0.16 -12.78
C GLU A 13 -4.61 -0.79 -14.00
N LEU A 14 -3.81 -1.84 -13.79
CA LEU A 14 -3.19 -2.60 -14.89
C LEU A 14 -4.24 -3.26 -15.78
N ASP A 15 -5.25 -3.89 -15.20
CA ASP A 15 -6.35 -4.52 -15.92
C ASP A 15 -7.15 -3.49 -16.73
N TYR A 16 -7.41 -2.32 -16.15
CA TYR A 16 -8.08 -1.22 -16.82
C TYR A 16 -7.29 -0.70 -18.05
N LEU A 17 -5.97 -0.54 -17.93
CA LEU A 17 -5.10 -0.09 -19.02
C LEU A 17 -5.00 -1.16 -20.12
N ASN A 18 -4.74 -2.40 -19.74
CA ASN A 18 -4.63 -3.53 -20.66
C ASN A 18 -5.96 -3.77 -21.40
N GLY A 19 -7.10 -3.63 -20.72
CA GLY A 19 -8.43 -3.73 -21.32
C GLY A 19 -8.75 -2.63 -22.35
N ARG A 20 -7.95 -1.56 -22.38
CA ARG A 20 -8.01 -0.47 -23.37
C ARG A 20 -6.93 -0.57 -24.45
N GLY A 21 -6.18 -1.67 -24.48
CA GLY A 21 -5.08 -1.89 -25.42
C GLY A 21 -3.82 -1.08 -25.10
N ILE A 22 -3.69 -0.54 -23.89
CA ILE A 22 -2.49 0.16 -23.45
C ILE A 22 -1.56 -0.87 -22.79
N SER A 23 -0.42 -1.15 -23.42
CA SER A 23 0.58 -2.09 -22.87
C SER A 23 1.25 -1.54 -21.63
N THR A 24 1.45 -2.43 -20.65
CA THR A 24 2.09 -2.15 -19.35
C THR A 24 3.41 -2.91 -19.16
N GLU A 25 3.94 -3.54 -20.21
CA GLU A 25 5.17 -4.36 -20.17
C GLU A 25 6.44 -3.57 -19.78
N ASN A 26 6.42 -2.26 -20.00
CA ASN A 26 7.49 -1.34 -19.64
C ASN A 26 7.45 -0.93 -18.16
N LEU A 27 6.41 -1.30 -17.40
CA LEU A 27 6.31 -0.99 -15.98
C LEU A 27 7.41 -1.72 -15.19
N ARG A 28 8.03 -1.01 -14.25
CA ARG A 28 9.01 -1.56 -13.30
C ARG A 28 8.62 -1.14 -11.89
N ILE A 29 8.44 -2.13 -11.02
CA ILE A 29 8.08 -1.91 -9.61
C ILE A 29 9.33 -2.16 -8.78
N SER A 30 9.64 -1.22 -7.89
CA SER A 30 10.77 -1.39 -6.98
C SER A 30 10.46 -2.45 -5.93
N ASN A 31 11.33 -3.45 -5.81
CA ASN A 31 11.27 -4.46 -4.74
C ASN A 31 11.35 -3.85 -3.31
N ARG A 32 11.86 -2.62 -3.18
CA ARG A 32 11.97 -1.89 -1.90
C ARG A 32 10.79 -0.94 -1.64
N ALA A 33 9.79 -0.87 -2.53
CA ALA A 33 8.57 -0.13 -2.25
C ALA A 33 7.80 -0.80 -1.10
N HIS A 34 7.12 0.00 -0.28
CA HIS A 34 6.31 -0.52 0.82
C HIS A 34 4.91 -0.86 0.34
N VAL A 35 4.25 -1.80 1.01
CA VAL A 35 2.94 -2.33 0.64
C VAL A 35 1.87 -1.71 1.52
N ILE A 36 0.79 -1.24 0.90
CA ILE A 36 -0.43 -0.87 1.60
C ILE A 36 -1.27 -2.14 1.77
N LEU A 37 -1.54 -2.52 3.02
CA LEU A 37 -2.38 -3.65 3.38
C LEU A 37 -3.76 -3.17 3.89
N PRO A 38 -4.78 -4.04 3.94
CA PRO A 38 -6.14 -3.65 4.34
C PRO A 38 -6.23 -2.98 5.73
N TYR A 39 -5.33 -3.33 6.65
CA TYR A 39 -5.31 -2.70 7.98
C TYR A 39 -4.90 -1.24 7.92
N HIS A 40 -4.01 -0.82 6.99
CA HIS A 40 -3.64 0.58 6.83
C HIS A 40 -4.83 1.45 6.46
N ILE A 41 -5.70 0.96 5.56
CA ILE A 41 -6.90 1.66 5.13
C ILE A 41 -7.86 1.85 6.32
N LYS A 42 -8.04 0.79 7.12
CA LYS A 42 -8.87 0.84 8.33
C LYS A 42 -8.30 1.80 9.38
N LEU A 43 -6.99 1.76 9.62
CA LEU A 43 -6.31 2.66 10.55
C LEU A 43 -6.44 4.12 10.12
N ASP A 44 -6.25 4.43 8.84
CA ASP A 44 -6.40 5.79 8.30
C ASP A 44 -7.82 6.33 8.54
N GLY A 45 -8.84 5.51 8.26
CA GLY A 45 -10.22 5.84 8.55
C GLY A 45 -10.51 6.06 10.05
N ALA A 46 -10.01 5.16 10.91
CA ALA A 46 -10.20 5.24 12.35
C ALA A 46 -9.46 6.44 12.97
N GLU A 47 -8.27 6.79 12.48
CA GLU A 47 -7.53 7.97 12.94
C GLU A 47 -8.24 9.27 12.59
N GLU A 48 -8.80 9.38 11.38
CA GLU A 48 -9.59 10.53 10.98
C GLU A 48 -10.85 10.69 11.84
N GLU A 49 -11.53 9.59 12.14
CA GLU A 49 -12.69 9.58 13.03
C GLU A 49 -12.31 9.97 14.46
N ARG A 50 -11.22 9.39 14.99
CA ARG A 50 -10.70 9.70 16.33
C ARG A 50 -10.29 11.18 16.48
N LYS A 51 -9.79 11.80 15.41
CA LYS A 51 -9.40 13.23 15.41
C LYS A 51 -10.61 14.17 15.36
N GLY A 52 -11.80 13.69 14.98
CA GLY A 52 -13.05 14.44 15.00
C GLY A 52 -12.96 15.77 14.24
N SER A 53 -13.13 16.89 14.95
CA SER A 53 -13.02 18.24 14.37
C SER A 53 -11.62 18.59 13.87
N ASN A 54 -10.58 17.90 14.34
CA ASN A 54 -9.18 18.10 13.97
C ASN A 54 -8.70 17.09 12.91
N LYS A 55 -9.63 16.46 12.18
CA LYS A 55 -9.29 15.56 11.07
C LYS A 55 -8.44 16.30 10.02
N ILE A 56 -7.56 15.57 9.36
CA ILE A 56 -6.68 16.13 8.34
C ILE A 56 -7.42 16.23 7.00
N GLY A 57 -8.37 15.32 6.73
CA GLY A 57 -9.01 15.16 5.43
C GLY A 57 -8.24 14.20 4.54
N THR A 58 -7.86 13.02 5.05
CA THR A 58 -7.11 12.05 4.26
C THR A 58 -7.97 11.42 3.17
N THR A 59 -7.31 10.82 2.16
CA THR A 59 -8.01 10.06 1.11
C THR A 59 -8.56 8.72 1.59
N LYS A 60 -8.31 8.35 2.87
CA LYS A 60 -8.66 7.06 3.47
C LYS A 60 -8.14 5.87 2.67
N LYS A 61 -6.95 6.01 2.09
CA LYS A 61 -6.27 4.97 1.30
C LYS A 61 -5.12 4.30 2.06
N GLY A 62 -4.92 4.61 3.34
CA GLY A 62 -3.88 3.98 4.14
C GLY A 62 -2.47 4.54 3.90
N ILE A 63 -2.35 5.70 3.24
CA ILE A 63 -1.06 6.30 2.87
C ILE A 63 -0.27 6.67 4.13
N GLY A 64 -0.90 7.38 5.08
CA GLY A 64 -0.27 7.78 6.34
C GLY A 64 0.24 6.58 7.13
N PRO A 65 -0.63 5.61 7.47
CA PRO A 65 -0.23 4.38 8.16
C PRO A 65 0.90 3.60 7.48
N ALA A 66 0.87 3.43 6.16
CA ALA A 66 1.94 2.73 5.46
C ALA A 66 3.29 3.45 5.54
N TYR A 67 3.31 4.79 5.53
CA TYR A 67 4.53 5.57 5.76
C TYR A 67 4.98 5.54 7.22
N MET A 68 4.06 5.42 8.18
CA MET A 68 4.42 5.23 9.59
C MET A 68 5.12 3.90 9.81
N ASP A 69 4.59 2.80 9.26
CA ASP A 69 5.22 1.47 9.31
C ASP A 69 6.61 1.47 8.66
N LYS A 70 6.76 2.21 7.56
CA LYS A 70 8.07 2.44 6.92
C LYS A 70 9.05 3.15 7.85
N ALA A 71 8.61 4.20 8.54
CA ALA A 71 9.44 4.94 9.49
C ALA A 71 9.79 4.10 10.73
N ALA A 72 8.84 3.29 11.19
CA ALA A 72 9.00 2.35 12.30
C ALA A 72 9.91 1.16 11.96
N ARG A 73 10.14 0.90 10.65
CA ARG A 73 10.88 -0.26 10.11
C ARG A 73 10.17 -1.59 10.34
N THR A 74 8.84 -1.55 10.48
CA THR A 74 7.95 -2.72 10.63
C THR A 74 7.16 -3.02 9.35
N GLY A 75 7.17 -2.11 8.38
CA GLY A 75 6.38 -2.26 7.15
C GLY A 75 6.86 -3.38 6.23
N ILE A 76 5.88 -4.02 5.59
CA ILE A 76 6.10 -5.04 4.56
C ILE A 76 6.43 -4.36 3.22
N ARG A 77 7.44 -4.87 2.51
CA ARG A 77 7.86 -4.37 1.20
C ARG A 77 7.46 -5.34 0.09
N ILE A 78 7.55 -4.88 -1.16
CA ILE A 78 7.25 -5.70 -2.34
C ILE A 78 8.11 -6.98 -2.39
N ALA A 79 9.40 -6.90 -2.01
CA ALA A 79 10.25 -8.08 -1.91
C ALA A 79 9.70 -9.11 -0.92
N ASP A 80 9.22 -8.64 0.24
CA ASP A 80 8.68 -9.48 1.30
C ASP A 80 7.32 -10.06 0.88
N LEU A 81 6.47 -9.30 0.17
CA LEU A 81 5.18 -9.76 -0.37
C LEU A 81 5.32 -10.90 -1.41
N LEU A 82 6.42 -10.89 -2.18
CA LEU A 82 6.68 -11.91 -3.20
C LEU A 82 7.23 -13.22 -2.62
N ASP A 83 7.64 -13.22 -1.35
CA ASP A 83 8.05 -14.41 -0.60
C ASP A 83 6.95 -14.78 0.41
N TYR A 84 6.28 -15.91 0.16
CA TYR A 84 5.10 -16.30 0.94
C TYR A 84 5.43 -16.53 2.43
N GLU A 85 6.56 -17.18 2.74
CA GLU A 85 6.91 -17.49 4.12
C GLU A 85 7.29 -16.21 4.88
N GLU A 86 8.10 -15.35 4.27
CA GLU A 86 8.48 -14.04 4.82
C GLU A 86 7.25 -13.14 5.03
N PHE A 87 6.35 -13.09 4.05
CA PHE A 87 5.10 -12.33 4.15
C PHE A 87 4.25 -12.80 5.33
N LYS A 88 4.09 -14.12 5.46
CA LYS A 88 3.28 -14.72 6.52
C LYS A 88 3.88 -14.47 7.90
N GLU A 89 5.20 -14.59 8.03
CA GLU A 89 5.89 -14.28 9.28
C GLU A 89 5.69 -12.83 9.69
N LYS A 90 5.84 -11.88 8.76
CA LYS A 90 5.67 -10.44 9.03
C LYS A 90 4.22 -9.98 9.23
N LEU A 91 3.25 -10.75 8.76
CA LEU A 91 1.83 -10.43 8.91
C LEU A 91 1.28 -10.84 10.29
N THR A 92 1.97 -11.75 10.97
CA THR A 92 1.56 -12.34 12.26
C THR A 92 2.11 -11.53 13.43
#